data_AF-A0A3D3E2H4-F1
#
_entry.id   AF-A0A3D3E2H4-F1
#
_cell.length_a   1.000
_cell.length_b   1.000
_cell.length_c   1.000
_cell.angle_alpha   90.00
_cell.angle_beta   90.00
_cell.angle_gamma   90.00
#
_symmetry.space_group_name_H-M   'P 1'
#
loop_
_entity.id
_entity.type
_entity.pdbx_description
1 polymer ?
#
loop_
_entity_poly.entity_id
_entity_poly.type
_entity_poly.pdbx_seq_one_letter_code
_entity_poly.pdbx_strand_id
1 'polypeptide(L)'
;MKHLLTLAITAVMSFQVMAADLTSQDVSQWLKAMPILKSWLTEHEDDLSANISDRNDPEVVFKESIAALKKAGLYEELNNKVKGLGYSSVEQWSKITEQVTFAWMSVEMDANKAQMDAAKAQYEALKANPDIPPAQKAMMEEMMAPALAMIALADKSSAADKAAVKPHQNEINSYFNSEE
;
A
#
# COMPACT_ATOMS: atom_id res chain seq x y z
N MET A 1 38.87 -52.14 7.58
CA MET A 1 39.02 -50.67 7.55
C MET A 1 38.68 -50.15 6.16
N LYS A 2 37.50 -49.56 5.98
CA LYS A 2 37.17 -48.47 5.03
C LYS A 2 35.64 -48.33 4.97
N HIS A 3 35.10 -47.45 5.80
CA HIS A 3 33.77 -46.89 5.57
C HIS A 3 33.96 -45.64 4.71
N LEU A 4 33.47 -45.66 3.47
CA LEU A 4 33.35 -44.48 2.62
C LEU A 4 32.12 -43.71 3.09
N LEU A 5 32.35 -42.56 3.74
CA LEU A 5 31.31 -41.63 4.13
C LEU A 5 31.04 -40.71 2.91
N THR A 6 29.96 -40.98 2.17
CA THR A 6 29.51 -40.09 1.10
C THR A 6 28.73 -38.93 1.73
N LEU A 7 29.37 -37.77 1.85
CA LEU A 7 28.73 -36.54 2.29
C LEU A 7 27.97 -35.91 1.11
N ALA A 8 26.66 -36.06 1.07
CA ALA A 8 25.80 -35.34 0.13
C ALA A 8 25.65 -33.90 0.63
N ILE A 9 26.27 -32.95 -0.08
CA ILE A 9 26.12 -31.51 0.18
C ILE A 9 24.83 -31.06 -0.52
N THR A 10 23.74 -30.99 0.25
CA THR A 10 22.51 -30.33 -0.21
C THR A 10 22.71 -28.82 -0.10
N ALA A 11 23.01 -28.17 -1.22
CA ALA A 11 23.05 -26.71 -1.29
C ALA A 11 21.63 -26.17 -1.10
N VAL A 12 21.32 -25.71 0.12
CA VAL A 12 20.11 -24.93 0.38
C VAL A 12 20.30 -23.58 -0.29
N MET A 13 19.75 -23.41 -1.49
CA MET A 13 19.58 -22.07 -2.06
C MET A 13 18.55 -21.35 -1.18
N SER A 14 19.03 -20.49 -0.29
CA SER A 14 18.19 -19.51 0.39
C SER A 14 17.67 -18.56 -0.68
N PHE A 15 16.44 -18.77 -1.13
CA PHE A 15 15.71 -17.72 -1.85
C PHE A 15 15.58 -16.56 -0.88
N GLN A 16 16.40 -15.53 -1.06
CA GLN A 16 16.12 -14.24 -0.47
C GLN A 16 14.77 -13.82 -1.05
N VAL A 17 13.74 -13.80 -0.19
CA VAL A 17 12.43 -13.24 -0.52
C VAL A 17 12.66 -11.74 -0.71
N MET A 18 13.12 -11.36 -1.91
CA MET A 18 12.90 -10.03 -2.43
C MET A 18 11.39 -9.83 -2.41
N ALA A 19 10.93 -8.67 -1.96
CA ALA A 19 9.53 -8.32 -2.15
C ALA A 19 9.26 -8.42 -3.65
N ALA A 20 8.48 -9.42 -4.06
CA ALA A 20 8.17 -9.61 -5.48
C ALA A 20 7.44 -8.35 -5.97
N ASP A 21 7.93 -7.80 -7.09
CA ASP A 21 7.22 -6.76 -7.83
C ASP A 21 5.86 -7.31 -8.29
N LEU A 22 4.89 -6.41 -8.47
CA LEU A 22 3.59 -6.72 -9.03
C LEU A 22 3.71 -7.24 -10.45
N THR A 23 2.86 -8.22 -10.74
CA THR A 23 2.55 -8.63 -12.11
C THR A 23 1.22 -8.05 -12.55
N SER A 24 0.98 -7.98 -13.86
CA SER A 24 -0.33 -7.60 -14.40
C SER A 24 -1.46 -8.55 -13.93
N GLN A 25 -1.12 -9.81 -13.64
CA GLN A 25 -2.07 -10.78 -13.09
C GLN A 25 -2.45 -10.42 -11.65
N ASP A 26 -1.51 -9.97 -10.82
CA ASP A 26 -1.81 -9.54 -9.44
C ASP A 26 -2.79 -8.37 -9.44
N VAL A 27 -2.57 -7.38 -10.31
CA VAL A 27 -3.47 -6.23 -10.48
C VAL A 27 -4.86 -6.67 -10.94
N SER A 28 -4.92 -7.58 -11.92
CA SER A 28 -6.19 -8.12 -12.43
C SER A 28 -6.96 -8.90 -11.36
N GLN A 29 -6.26 -9.66 -10.53
CA GLN A 29 -6.85 -10.41 -9.43
C GLN A 29 -7.34 -9.47 -8.32
N TRP A 30 -6.57 -8.41 -8.04
CA TRP A 30 -6.94 -7.36 -7.11
C TRP A 30 -8.23 -6.64 -7.53
N LEU A 31 -8.32 -6.19 -8.79
CA LEU A 31 -9.52 -5.56 -9.34
C LEU A 31 -10.78 -6.43 -9.24
N LYS A 32 -10.64 -7.76 -9.36
CA LYS A 32 -11.75 -8.71 -9.18
C LYS A 32 -12.12 -8.92 -7.72
N ALA A 33 -11.14 -8.87 -6.83
CA ALA A 33 -11.33 -9.12 -5.40
C ALA A 33 -11.99 -7.94 -4.69
N MET A 34 -11.60 -6.70 -4.98
CA MET A 34 -12.05 -5.53 -4.22
C MET A 34 -13.58 -5.34 -4.21
N PRO A 35 -14.33 -5.48 -5.32
CA PRO A 35 -15.78 -5.36 -5.28
C PRO A 35 -16.47 -6.41 -4.38
N ILE A 36 -15.87 -7.60 -4.27
CA ILE A 36 -16.39 -8.70 -3.43
C ILE A 36 -16.09 -8.42 -1.96
N LEU A 37 -14.91 -7.89 -1.67
CA LEU A 37 -14.47 -7.58 -0.31
C LEU A 37 -15.07 -6.28 0.23
N LYS A 38 -15.52 -5.36 -0.64
CA LYS A 38 -16.01 -4.03 -0.27
C LYS A 38 -17.02 -4.04 0.85
N SER A 39 -18.11 -4.81 0.71
CA SER A 39 -19.16 -4.88 1.74
C SER A 39 -18.60 -5.32 3.10
N TRP A 40 -17.66 -6.26 3.12
CA TRP A 40 -17.07 -6.76 4.35
C TRP A 40 -16.13 -5.72 4.97
N LEU A 41 -15.31 -5.05 4.14
CA LEU A 41 -14.40 -4.01 4.61
C LEU A 41 -15.17 -2.83 5.21
N THR A 42 -16.26 -2.40 4.58
CA THR A 42 -17.15 -1.34 5.10
C THR A 42 -17.84 -1.75 6.39
N GLU A 43 -18.34 -2.99 6.49
CA GLU A 43 -18.99 -3.49 7.70
C GLU A 43 -18.08 -3.47 8.93
N HIS A 44 -16.77 -3.66 8.73
CA HIS A 44 -15.79 -3.80 9.81
C HIS A 44 -14.81 -2.63 9.94
N GLU A 45 -15.02 -1.52 9.23
CA GLU A 45 -14.10 -0.38 9.21
C GLU A 45 -13.83 0.19 10.62
N ASP A 46 -14.88 0.35 11.42
CA ASP A 46 -14.78 0.87 12.79
C ASP A 46 -13.95 -0.05 13.69
N ASP A 47 -14.18 -1.37 13.61
CA ASP A 47 -13.45 -2.37 14.40
C ASP A 47 -11.96 -2.42 14.01
N LEU A 48 -11.66 -2.30 12.72
CA LEU A 48 -10.29 -2.28 12.22
C LEU A 48 -9.58 -0.99 12.63
N SER A 49 -10.21 0.16 12.42
CA SER A 49 -9.63 1.48 12.70
C SER A 49 -9.45 1.74 14.19
N ALA A 50 -10.30 1.16 15.06
CA ALA A 50 -10.13 1.23 16.52
C ALA A 50 -8.83 0.58 17.02
N ASN A 51 -8.24 -0.31 16.23
CA ASN A 51 -7.03 -1.06 16.59
C ASN A 51 -5.75 -0.53 15.93
N ILE A 52 -5.82 0.59 15.21
CA ILE A 52 -4.69 1.29 14.58
C ILE A 52 -4.31 2.52 15.42
N SER A 53 -3.02 2.68 15.71
CA SER A 53 -2.50 3.70 16.61
C SER A 53 -2.52 5.11 16.03
N ASP A 54 -2.21 5.26 14.74
CA ASP A 54 -2.33 6.49 13.99
C ASP A 54 -3.02 6.21 12.65
N ARG A 55 -4.24 6.73 12.51
CA ARG A 55 -5.08 6.51 11.31
C ARG A 55 -4.76 7.50 10.19
N ASN A 56 -4.02 8.57 10.50
CA ASN A 56 -3.65 9.61 9.56
C ASN A 56 -2.31 9.31 8.89
N ASP A 57 -1.51 8.40 9.44
CA ASP A 57 -0.26 7.93 8.83
C ASP A 57 -0.52 6.66 8.00
N PRO A 58 -0.48 6.75 6.65
CA PRO A 58 -0.71 5.59 5.78
C PRO A 58 0.30 4.46 6.01
N GLU A 59 1.56 4.76 6.37
CA GLU A 59 2.56 3.73 6.66
C GLU A 59 2.17 2.94 7.91
N VAL A 60 1.67 3.63 8.94
CA VAL A 60 1.17 3.00 10.17
C VAL A 60 -0.07 2.16 9.88
N VAL A 61 -1.02 2.68 9.09
CA VAL A 61 -2.24 1.96 8.70
C VAL A 61 -1.90 0.61 8.05
N PHE A 62 -1.03 0.61 7.03
CA PHE A 62 -0.65 -0.64 6.36
C PHE A 62 0.13 -1.57 7.29
N LYS A 63 1.11 -1.04 8.03
CA LYS A 63 1.95 -1.82 8.95
C LYS A 63 1.15 -2.49 10.08
N GLU A 64 0.13 -1.82 10.59
CA GLU A 64 -0.67 -2.32 11.72
C GLU A 64 -1.91 -3.10 11.28
N SER A 65 -2.34 -3.01 10.02
CA SER A 65 -3.57 -3.61 9.50
C SER A 65 -3.76 -5.09 9.88
N ILE A 66 -2.74 -5.93 9.71
CA ILE A 66 -2.80 -7.36 10.07
C ILE A 66 -2.89 -7.57 11.58
N ALA A 67 -2.21 -6.76 12.38
CA ALA A 67 -2.30 -6.83 13.83
C ALA A 67 -3.68 -6.35 14.32
N ALA A 68 -4.23 -5.32 13.71
CA ALA A 68 -5.57 -4.82 13.96
C ALA A 68 -6.63 -5.88 13.66
N LEU A 69 -6.55 -6.54 12.49
CA LEU A 69 -7.38 -7.69 12.13
C LEU A 69 -7.36 -8.81 13.18
N LYS A 70 -6.17 -9.13 13.70
CA LYS A 70 -6.01 -10.17 14.75
C LYS A 70 -6.63 -9.74 16.08
N LYS A 71 -6.43 -8.49 16.50
CA LYS A 71 -7.01 -7.95 17.74
C LYS A 71 -8.54 -7.87 17.69
N ALA A 72 -9.09 -7.52 16.53
CA ALA A 72 -10.53 -7.49 16.30
C ALA A 72 -11.17 -8.89 16.16
N GLY A 73 -10.37 -9.96 16.11
CA GLY A 73 -10.89 -11.32 15.90
C GLY A 73 -11.36 -11.60 14.47
N LEU A 74 -11.08 -10.70 13.52
CA LEU A 74 -11.56 -10.74 12.13
C LEU A 74 -10.59 -11.42 11.16
N TYR A 75 -9.36 -11.73 11.63
CA TYR A 75 -8.30 -12.29 10.79
C TYR A 75 -8.71 -13.57 10.05
N GLU A 76 -9.26 -14.57 10.74
CA GLU A 76 -9.61 -15.85 10.12
C GLU A 76 -10.71 -15.71 9.08
N GLU A 77 -11.70 -14.85 9.35
CA GLU A 77 -12.78 -14.59 8.40
C GLU A 77 -12.25 -13.97 7.11
N LEU A 78 -11.48 -12.88 7.22
CA LEU A 78 -10.91 -12.23 6.04
C LEU A 78 -9.93 -13.14 5.30
N ASN A 79 -9.09 -13.87 6.04
CA ASN A 79 -8.14 -14.83 5.48
C ASN A 79 -8.85 -15.92 4.65
N ASN A 80 -9.99 -16.42 5.11
CA ASN A 80 -10.78 -17.38 4.35
C ASN A 80 -11.40 -16.77 3.09
N LYS A 81 -11.91 -15.53 3.17
CA LYS A 81 -12.45 -14.81 2.00
C LYS A 81 -11.38 -14.60 0.93
N VAL A 82 -10.21 -14.06 1.28
CA VAL A 82 -9.14 -13.80 0.31
C VAL A 82 -8.57 -15.11 -0.26
N LYS A 83 -8.53 -16.20 0.52
CA LYS A 83 -8.17 -17.52 -0.02
C LYS A 83 -9.17 -18.02 -1.05
N GLY A 84 -10.46 -17.81 -0.83
CA GLY A 84 -11.51 -18.08 -1.83
C GLY A 84 -11.35 -17.25 -3.11
N LEU A 85 -10.67 -16.10 -3.03
CA LEU A 85 -10.36 -15.21 -4.15
C LEU A 85 -8.98 -15.50 -4.79
N GLY A 86 -8.33 -16.60 -4.40
CA GLY A 86 -7.07 -17.07 -4.98
C GLY A 86 -5.80 -16.49 -4.35
N TYR A 87 -5.89 -15.79 -3.21
CA TYR A 87 -4.71 -15.39 -2.44
C TYR A 87 -4.25 -16.52 -1.52
N SER A 88 -2.97 -16.57 -1.17
CA SER A 88 -2.43 -17.52 -0.20
C SER A 88 -2.83 -17.16 1.24
N SER A 89 -2.95 -15.87 1.54
CA SER A 89 -3.35 -15.35 2.84
C SER A 89 -3.78 -13.88 2.78
N VAL A 90 -4.31 -13.39 3.90
CA VAL A 90 -4.61 -11.96 4.09
C VAL A 90 -3.35 -11.09 4.05
N GLU A 91 -2.20 -11.58 4.48
CA GLU A 91 -0.93 -10.85 4.32
C GLU A 91 -0.55 -10.68 2.85
N GLN A 92 -0.74 -11.70 2.01
CA GLN A 92 -0.46 -11.57 0.57
C GLN A 92 -1.42 -10.56 -0.08
N TRP A 93 -2.71 -10.65 0.22
CA TRP A 93 -3.70 -9.70 -0.31
C TRP A 93 -3.43 -8.27 0.16
N SER A 94 -3.09 -8.08 1.45
CA SER A 94 -2.77 -6.78 2.03
C SER A 94 -1.56 -6.15 1.35
N LYS A 95 -0.49 -6.94 1.15
CA LYS A 95 0.71 -6.49 0.43
C LYS A 95 0.41 -6.11 -1.03
N ILE A 96 -0.37 -6.92 -1.75
CA ILE A 96 -0.76 -6.60 -3.13
C ILE A 96 -1.59 -5.32 -3.17
N THR A 97 -2.51 -5.14 -2.22
CA THR A 97 -3.33 -3.92 -2.10
C THR A 97 -2.47 -2.69 -1.88
N GLU A 98 -1.49 -2.76 -0.97
CA GLU A 98 -0.51 -1.70 -0.72
C GLU A 98 0.28 -1.35 -2.00
N GLN A 99 0.88 -2.35 -2.65
CA GLN A 99 1.65 -2.14 -3.87
C GLN A 99 0.81 -1.55 -5.00
N VAL A 100 -0.42 -2.04 -5.22
CA VAL A 100 -1.31 -1.52 -6.27
C VAL A 100 -1.67 -0.07 -5.99
N THR A 101 -1.99 0.26 -4.74
CA THR A 101 -2.38 1.62 -4.33
C THR A 101 -1.25 2.61 -4.56
N PHE A 102 -0.04 2.31 -4.08
CA PHE A 102 1.10 3.22 -4.23
C PHE A 102 1.64 3.28 -5.65
N ALA A 103 1.62 2.17 -6.39
CA ALA A 103 2.05 2.17 -7.79
C ALA A 103 1.07 2.96 -8.68
N TRP A 104 -0.23 2.83 -8.44
CA TRP A 104 -1.24 3.66 -9.09
C TRP A 104 -1.04 5.15 -8.79
N MET A 105 -0.89 5.51 -7.51
CA MET A 105 -0.64 6.89 -7.11
C MET A 105 0.64 7.44 -7.75
N SER A 106 1.71 6.64 -7.82
CA SER A 106 2.96 7.01 -8.49
C SER A 106 2.75 7.29 -9.98
N VAL A 107 1.91 6.50 -10.66
CA VAL A 107 1.55 6.72 -12.07
C VAL A 107 0.73 8.01 -12.24
N GLU A 108 -0.24 8.28 -11.36
CA GLU A 108 -1.04 9.51 -11.39
C GLU A 108 -0.16 10.75 -11.11
N MET A 109 0.78 10.65 -10.19
CA MET A 109 1.76 11.70 -9.90
C MET A 109 2.70 11.95 -11.10
N ASP A 110 3.20 10.89 -11.74
CA ASP A 110 4.03 11.00 -12.94
C ASP A 110 3.25 11.71 -14.08
N ALA A 111 1.96 11.39 -14.24
CA ALA A 111 1.09 12.03 -15.23
C ALA A 111 0.82 13.52 -14.93
N ASN A 112 0.73 13.89 -13.64
CA ASN A 112 0.46 15.24 -13.18
C ASN A 112 1.70 15.98 -12.65
N LYS A 113 2.90 15.53 -13.02
CA LYS A 113 4.16 15.97 -12.43
C LYS A 113 4.34 17.49 -12.41
N ALA A 114 4.01 18.18 -13.51
CA ALA A 114 4.15 19.63 -13.58
C ALA A 114 3.26 20.36 -12.56
N GLN A 115 2.04 19.85 -12.32
CA GLN A 115 1.11 20.42 -11.34
C GLN A 115 1.58 20.13 -9.92
N MET A 116 2.07 18.92 -9.67
CA MET A 116 2.67 18.52 -8.39
C MET A 116 3.91 19.33 -8.03
N ASP A 117 4.81 19.53 -9.00
CA ASP A 117 6.02 20.35 -8.81
C ASP A 117 5.64 21.82 -8.51
N ALA A 118 4.61 22.36 -9.18
CA ALA A 118 4.10 23.71 -8.91
C ALA A 118 3.46 23.83 -7.51
N ALA A 119 2.63 22.86 -7.12
CA ALA A 119 2.00 22.82 -5.79
C ALA A 119 3.06 22.71 -4.67
N LYS A 120 4.09 21.88 -4.87
CA LYS A 120 5.23 21.76 -3.95
C LYS A 120 6.00 23.07 -3.83
N ALA A 121 6.28 23.74 -4.94
CA ALA A 121 6.97 25.03 -4.92
C ALA A 121 6.15 26.11 -4.17
N GLN A 122 4.83 26.13 -4.37
CA GLN A 122 3.93 27.04 -3.65
C GLN A 122 3.93 26.77 -2.15
N TYR A 123 3.90 25.49 -1.75
CA TYR A 123 3.96 25.10 -0.35
C TYR A 123 5.27 25.53 0.32
N GLU A 124 6.41 25.30 -0.33
CA GLU A 124 7.71 25.73 0.19
C GLU A 124 7.81 27.26 0.30
N ALA A 125 7.22 27.99 -0.64
CA ALA A 125 7.15 29.46 -0.56
C ALA A 125 6.31 29.93 0.64
N LEU A 126 5.19 29.28 0.95
CA LEU A 126 4.38 29.57 2.13
C LEU A 126 5.16 29.27 3.42
N LYS A 127 5.89 28.15 3.47
CA LYS A 127 6.76 27.83 4.62
C LYS A 127 7.87 28.85 4.84
N ALA A 128 8.47 29.36 3.76
CA ALA A 128 9.51 30.37 3.82
C ALA A 128 8.97 31.78 4.11
N ASN A 129 7.67 32.02 3.96
CA ASN A 129 7.08 33.35 4.11
C ASN A 129 7.23 33.87 5.57
N PRO A 130 7.96 34.97 5.82
CA PRO A 130 8.17 35.50 7.16
C PRO A 130 6.90 36.09 7.79
N ASP A 131 5.88 36.42 6.99
CA ASP A 131 4.64 37.05 7.46
C ASP A 131 3.65 36.03 8.06
N ILE A 132 3.86 34.74 7.85
CA ILE A 132 3.02 33.68 8.43
C ILE A 132 3.57 33.34 9.84
N PRO A 133 2.77 33.48 10.90
CA PRO A 133 3.18 33.12 12.25
C PRO A 133 3.62 31.65 12.37
N PRO A 134 4.61 31.32 13.21
CA PRO A 134 5.11 29.95 13.37
C PRO A 134 4.01 28.93 13.73
N ALA A 135 3.07 29.30 14.60
CA ALA A 135 1.96 28.43 14.99
C ALA A 135 1.03 28.11 13.80
N GLN A 136 0.82 29.08 12.90
CA GLN A 136 0.01 28.89 11.71
C GLN A 136 0.73 28.01 10.67
N LYS A 137 2.07 28.15 10.54
CA LYS A 137 2.88 27.24 9.71
C LYS A 137 2.80 25.81 10.23
N ALA A 138 2.97 25.61 11.54
CA ALA A 138 2.90 24.27 12.14
C ALA A 138 1.54 23.61 11.88
N MET A 139 0.44 24.35 12.02
CA MET A 139 -0.90 23.86 11.70
C MET A 139 -1.04 23.46 10.21
N MET A 140 -0.46 24.24 9.29
CA MET A 140 -0.47 23.90 7.86
C MET A 140 0.35 22.64 7.56
N GLU A 141 1.51 22.47 8.20
CA GLU A 141 2.35 21.28 8.06
C GLU A 141 1.63 20.03 8.58
N GLU A 142 1.00 20.13 9.76
CA GLU A 142 0.24 19.04 10.36
C GLU A 142 -0.95 18.62 9.47
N MET A 143 -1.68 19.59 8.91
CA MET A 143 -2.80 19.32 8.00
C MET A 143 -2.35 18.63 6.71
N MET A 144 -1.13 18.88 6.23
CA MET A 144 -0.59 18.29 5.01
C MET A 144 0.22 17.00 5.22
N ALA A 145 0.59 16.68 6.46
CA ALA A 145 1.45 15.54 6.75
C ALA A 145 0.95 14.21 6.16
N PRO A 146 -0.35 13.87 6.22
CA PRO A 146 -0.88 12.64 5.61
C PRO A 146 -0.67 12.58 4.09
N ALA A 147 -0.94 13.70 3.39
CA ALA A 147 -0.78 13.79 1.95
C ALA A 147 0.70 13.69 1.54
N LEU A 148 1.60 14.32 2.30
CA LEU A 148 3.04 14.23 2.07
C LEU A 148 3.58 12.81 2.32
N ALA A 149 3.07 12.11 3.33
CA ALA A 149 3.41 10.72 3.60
C ALA A 149 2.96 9.80 2.45
N MET A 150 1.73 9.97 1.94
CA MET A 150 1.24 9.26 0.76
C MET A 150 2.14 9.47 -0.47
N ILE A 151 2.50 10.72 -0.77
CA ILE A 151 3.43 11.07 -1.87
C ILE A 151 4.77 10.35 -1.69
N ALA A 152 5.33 10.37 -0.47
CA ALA A 152 6.60 9.72 -0.18
C ALA A 152 6.55 8.19 -0.32
N LEU A 153 5.41 7.57 -0.03
CA LEU A 153 5.19 6.13 -0.23
C LEU A 153 5.01 5.79 -1.72
N ALA A 154 4.24 6.59 -2.45
CA ALA A 154 4.07 6.45 -3.90
C ALA A 154 5.40 6.56 -4.66
N ASP A 155 6.27 7.50 -4.26
CA ASP A 155 7.61 7.69 -4.84
C ASP A 155 8.53 6.46 -4.66
N LYS A 156 8.27 5.59 -3.66
CA LYS A 156 9.03 4.34 -3.45
C LYS A 156 8.61 3.21 -4.39
N SER A 157 7.52 3.37 -5.16
CA SER A 157 7.00 2.32 -6.05
C SER A 157 8.01 1.97 -7.14
N SER A 158 8.22 0.66 -7.36
CA SER A 158 9.20 0.20 -8.34
C SER A 158 8.74 0.50 -9.77
N ALA A 159 9.68 0.54 -10.71
CA ALA A 159 9.36 0.69 -12.13
C ALA A 159 8.51 -0.49 -12.66
N ALA A 160 8.71 -1.69 -12.10
CA ALA A 160 7.94 -2.87 -12.44
C ALA A 160 6.50 -2.76 -11.91
N ASP A 161 6.32 -2.31 -10.66
CA ASP A 161 4.99 -2.10 -10.07
C ASP A 161 4.17 -1.09 -10.89
N LYS A 162 4.79 0.04 -11.26
CA LYS A 162 4.16 1.04 -12.14
C LYS A 162 3.81 0.46 -13.51
N ALA A 163 4.68 -0.36 -14.07
CA ALA A 163 4.43 -1.01 -15.37
C ALA A 163 3.30 -2.05 -15.30
N ALA A 164 3.14 -2.74 -14.17
CA ALA A 164 2.05 -3.69 -13.95
C ALA A 164 0.69 -2.98 -13.84
N VAL A 165 0.65 -1.79 -13.23
CA VAL A 165 -0.58 -1.02 -13.01
C VAL A 165 -1.04 -0.25 -14.27
N LYS A 166 -0.12 0.30 -15.06
CA LYS A 166 -0.43 1.14 -16.24
C LYS A 166 -1.50 0.56 -17.19
N PRO A 167 -1.48 -0.73 -17.56
CA PRO A 167 -2.50 -1.31 -18.45
C PRO A 167 -3.92 -1.29 -17.86
N HIS A 168 -4.04 -1.25 -16.53
CA HIS A 168 -5.29 -1.33 -15.78
C HIS A 168 -5.77 0.02 -15.24
N GLN A 169 -5.08 1.11 -15.59
CA GLN A 169 -5.27 2.43 -14.98
C GLN A 169 -6.72 2.92 -15.01
N ASN A 170 -7.45 2.70 -16.11
CA ASN A 170 -8.85 3.10 -16.22
C ASN A 170 -9.77 2.33 -15.25
N GLU A 171 -9.52 1.05 -15.05
CA GLU A 171 -10.30 0.21 -14.13
C GLU A 171 -10.00 0.59 -12.68
N ILE A 172 -8.73 0.84 -12.37
CA ILE A 172 -8.29 1.30 -11.06
C ILE A 172 -8.84 2.70 -10.74
N ASN A 173 -8.81 3.62 -11.70
CA ASN A 173 -9.42 4.95 -11.55
C ASN A 173 -10.92 4.84 -11.29
N SER A 174 -11.60 3.94 -12.02
CA SER A 174 -13.04 3.73 -11.83
C SER A 174 -13.34 3.15 -10.45
N TYR A 175 -12.48 2.27 -9.94
CA TYR A 175 -12.57 1.75 -8.58
C TYR A 175 -12.42 2.89 -7.56
N PHE A 176 -11.29 3.60 -7.54
CA PHE A 176 -11.03 4.64 -6.53
C PHE A 176 -12.01 5.82 -6.61
N ASN A 177 -12.42 6.26 -7.80
CA ASN A 177 -13.40 7.34 -7.95
C ASN A 177 -14.82 6.92 -7.53
N SER A 178 -15.10 5.62 -7.39
CA SER A 178 -16.37 5.12 -6.86
C SER A 178 -16.39 4.98 -5.33
N GLU A 179 -15.26 5.26 -4.69
CA GLU A 179 -15.10 5.29 -3.23
C GLU A 179 -15.17 6.73 -2.66
N GLU A 180 -15.20 7.77 -3.50
CA GLU A 180 -15.51 9.18 -3.13
C GLU A 180 -17.02 9.45 -3.08
#